data_AF-A0A932YMW7-F1
#
_entry.id   AF-A0A932YMW7-F1
#
_cell.length_a   1.000
_cell.length_b   1.000
_cell.length_c   1.000
_cell.angle_alpha   90.00
_cell.angle_beta   90.00
_cell.angle_gamma   90.00
#
_symmetry.space_group_name_H-M   'P 1'
#
loop_
_entity.id
_entity.type
_entity.pdbx_description
1 polymer ?
#
loop_
_entity_poly.entity_id
_entity_poly.type
_entity_poly.pdbx_seq_one_letter_code
_entity_poly.pdbx_strand_id
1 'polypeptide(L)' 'MEYLNIVGFTVGTVGKIMVAYTAMRVHFRFWRAHRVDESVFAIMRREQVVGVIGIACIALGYLLEAPTRLP' A
#
# COMPACT_ATOMS: atom_id res chain seq x y z
N MET A 1 -13.94 17.28 -14.06
CA MET A 1 -14.20 16.74 -12.71
C MET A 1 -14.30 15.22 -12.69
N GLU A 2 -15.02 14.59 -13.62
CA GLU A 2 -15.16 13.11 -13.69
C GLU A 2 -13.82 12.35 -13.80
N TYR A 3 -12.90 12.82 -14.64
CA TYR A 3 -11.57 12.21 -14.80
C TYR A 3 -10.75 12.19 -13.50
N LEU A 4 -10.85 13.22 -12.66
CA LEU A 4 -10.13 13.28 -11.37
C LEU A 4 -10.67 12.23 -10.39
N ASN A 5 -11.96 11.92 -10.47
CA ASN A 5 -12.60 10.92 -9.62
C ASN A 5 -12.14 9.50 -10.01
N ILE A 6 -12.12 9.19 -11.31
CA ILE A 6 -11.59 7.90 -11.80
C ILE A 6 -10.12 7.74 -11.42
N VAL A 7 -9.30 8.77 -11.64
CA VAL A 7 -7.87 8.75 -11.28
C VAL A 7 -7.68 8.58 -9.77
N GLY A 8 -8.39 9.36 -8.94
CA GLY A 8 -8.34 9.24 -7.48
C GLY A 8 -8.73 7.85 -6.99
N PHE A 9 -9.83 7.30 -7.52
CA PHE A 9 -10.30 5.95 -7.22
C PHE A 9 -9.28 4.88 -7.63
N THR A 10 -8.72 4.96 -8.84
CA THR A 10 -7.72 4.01 -9.33
C THR A 10 -6.44 4.07 -8.49
N VAL A 11 -5.88 5.26 -8.26
CA VAL A 11 -4.66 5.44 -7.46
C VAL A 11 -4.88 4.94 -6.03
N GLY A 12 -6.02 5.28 -5.43
CA GLY A 12 -6.40 4.81 -4.10
C GLY A 12 -6.64 3.30 -4.03
N THR A 13 -7.10 2.67 -5.10
CA THR A 13 -7.29 1.21 -5.18
C THR A 13 -5.96 0.49 -5.33
N VAL A 14 -5.07 0.98 -6.20
CA VAL A 14 -3.71 0.46 -6.34
C VAL A 14 -2.97 0.53 -5.00
N GLY A 15 -3.08 1.65 -4.28
CA GLY A 15 -2.48 1.79 -2.95
C GLY A 15 -2.97 0.75 -1.95
N LYS A 16 -4.29 0.44 -1.91
CA LYS A 16 -4.85 -0.62 -1.05
C LYS A 16 -4.28 -1.99 -1.40
N ILE A 17 -4.19 -2.30 -2.70
CA ILE A 17 -3.62 -3.57 -3.17
C ILE A 17 -2.15 -3.69 -2.75
N MET A 18 -1.36 -2.63 -2.88
CA MET A 18 0.04 -2.63 -2.46
C MET A 18 0.19 -2.88 -0.96
N VAL A 19 -0.63 -2.23 -0.12
CA VAL A 19 -0.62 -2.43 1.34
C VAL A 19 -1.02 -3.87 1.69
N ALA A 20 -2.12 -4.37 1.13
CA ALA A 20 -2.59 -5.73 1.37
C ALA A 20 -1.57 -6.78 0.94
N TYR A 21 -0.99 -6.63 -0.26
CA TYR A 21 0.07 -7.49 -0.77
C TYR A 21 1.29 -7.51 0.17
N THR A 22 1.73 -6.32 0.60
CA THR A 22 2.87 -6.20 1.52
C THR A 22 2.59 -6.90 2.85
N ALA A 23 1.41 -6.68 3.43
CA ALA A 23 1.01 -7.32 4.67
C ALA A 23 0.99 -8.85 4.55
N MET A 24 0.40 -9.37 3.46
CA MET A 24 0.37 -10.80 3.17
C MET A 24 1.77 -11.39 2.98
N ARG A 25 2.65 -10.69 2.25
CA ARG A 25 4.03 -11.14 2.00
C ARG A 25 4.83 -11.25 3.28
N VAL A 26 4.73 -10.24 4.14
CA VAL A 26 5.41 -10.22 5.44
C VAL A 26 4.89 -11.38 6.31
N HIS A 27 3.58 -11.59 6.38
CA HIS A 27 3.00 -12.72 7.14
C HIS A 27 3.43 -14.07 6.59
N PHE A 28 3.38 -14.26 5.27
CA PHE A 28 3.80 -15.50 4.63
C PHE A 28 5.29 -15.78 4.86
N ARG A 29 6.14 -14.74 4.79
CA ARG A 29 7.58 -14.86 5.05
C ARG A 29 7.85 -15.19 6.49
N PHE A 30 7.14 -14.56 7.42
CA PHE A 30 7.23 -14.87 8.84
C PHE A 30 6.83 -16.32 9.13
N TRP A 31 5.75 -16.81 8.50
CA TRP A 31 5.30 -18.20 8.64
C TRP A 31 6.30 -19.23 8.06
N ARG A 32 6.92 -18.91 6.91
CA ARG A 32 7.88 -19.80 6.26
C ARG A 32 9.28 -19.75 6.89
N ALA A 33 9.64 -18.66 7.55
CA ALA A 33 10.94 -18.50 8.18
C ALA A 33 11.04 -19.40 9.41
N HIS A 34 11.95 -20.38 9.37
CA HIS A 34 12.18 -21.28 10.50
C HIS A 34 12.82 -20.55 11.69
N ARG A 35 13.60 -19.48 11.42
CA ARG A 35 14.14 -18.56 12.40
C ARG A 35 14.08 -17.14 11.83
N VAL A 36 13.61 -16.18 12.61
CA VAL A 36 13.63 -14.77 12.21
C VAL A 36 14.96 -14.17 12.66
N ASP A 37 15.84 -13.96 11.69
CA ASP A 37 17.15 -13.34 11.89
C ASP A 37 17.23 -11.96 11.21
N GLU A 38 18.38 -11.31 11.31
CA GLU A 38 18.63 -9.98 10.75
C GLU A 38 18.44 -9.94 9.22
N SER A 39 18.71 -11.03 8.51
CA SER A 39 18.51 -11.11 7.07
C SER A 39 17.01 -11.08 6.71
N VAL A 40 16.18 -11.80 7.49
CA VAL A 40 14.72 -11.78 7.35
C VAL A 40 14.18 -10.39 7.65
N PHE A 41 14.64 -9.74 8.73
CA PHE A 41 14.25 -8.37 9.06
C PHE A 41 14.67 -7.36 7.99
N ALA A 42 15.87 -7.47 7.41
CA ALA A 42 16.32 -6.59 6.33
C ALA A 42 15.41 -6.71 5.09
N ILE A 43 14.98 -7.93 4.75
CA ILE A 43 14.02 -8.17 3.66
C ILE A 43 12.65 -7.59 4.00
N MET A 44 12.13 -7.87 5.22
CA MET A 44 10.84 -7.34 5.67
C MET A 44 10.83 -5.80 5.68
N ARG A 45 11.94 -5.15 6.03
CA ARG A 45 12.07 -3.70 6.00
C ARG A 45 12.00 -3.16 4.56
N ARG A 46 12.56 -3.86 3.57
CA ARG A 46 12.38 -3.51 2.15
C ARG A 46 10.94 -3.74 1.69
N GLU A 47 10.29 -4.82 2.11
CA GLU A 47 8.87 -5.06 1.82
C GLU A 47 8.01 -3.95 2.44
N GLN A 48 8.33 -3.49 3.65
CA GLN A 48 7.62 -2.39 4.32
C GLN A 48 7.67 -1.07 3.53
N VAL A 49 8.75 -0.78 2.80
CA VAL A 49 8.81 0.41 1.92
C VAL A 49 7.71 0.37 0.87
N VAL A 50 7.41 -0.80 0.30
CA VAL A 50 6.29 -0.97 -0.66
C VAL A 50 4.96 -0.66 0.02
N GLY A 51 4.78 -1.09 1.27
CA GLY A 51 3.61 -0.76 2.07
C GLY A 51 3.46 0.75 2.30
N VAL A 52 4.56 1.44 2.63
CA VAL A 52 4.58 2.91 2.82
C VAL A 52 4.22 3.64 1.53
N ILE A 53 4.76 3.20 0.38
CA ILE A 53 4.38 3.74 -0.93
C ILE A 53 2.88 3.52 -1.19
N GLY A 54 2.36 2.34 -0.85
CA GLY A 54 0.92 2.05 -0.96
C GLY A 54 0.06 3.00 -0.12
N ILE A 55 0.48 3.29 1.13
CA ILE A 55 -0.20 4.27 1.99
C ILE A 55 -0.18 5.67 1.36
N ALA A 56 0.95 6.08 0.79
CA ALA A 56 1.06 7.36 0.10
C ALA A 56 0.11 7.43 -1.11
N CYS A 57 0.00 6.36 -1.90
CA CYS A 57 -0.99 6.27 -2.98
C CYS A 57 -2.42 6.37 -2.48
N ILE A 58 -2.77 5.72 -1.35
CA ILE A 58 -4.11 5.84 -0.75
C ILE A 58 -4.41 7.30 -0.37
N ALA A 59 -3.45 7.96 0.28
CA ALA A 59 -3.60 9.36 0.69
C ALA A 59 -3.77 10.29 -0.52
N LEU A 60 -2.95 10.12 -1.56
CA LEU A 60 -3.07 10.89 -2.80
C LEU A 60 -4.39 10.64 -3.52
N GLY A 61 -4.83 9.38 -3.60
CA GLY A 61 -6.13 9.03 -4.18
C GLY A 61 -7.29 9.73 -3.47
N TYR A 62 -7.27 9.74 -2.14
CA TYR A 62 -8.25 10.48 -1.33
C TYR A 62 -8.21 11.98 -1.60
N LEU A 63 -7.02 12.60 -1.66
CA LEU A 63 -6.89 14.03 -1.93
C LEU A 63 -7.38 14.42 -3.32
N LEU A 64 -7.27 13.53 -4.30
CA LEU A 64 -7.80 13.73 -5.65
C LEU A 64 -9.32 13.56 -5.72
N GLU A 65 -9.88 12.66 -4.92
CA GLU A 65 -11.31 12.33 -4.93
C GLU A 65 -12.15 13.25 -4.02
N ALA A 66 -11.63 13.66 -2.86
CA ALA A 66 -12.36 14.44 -1.86
C ALA A 66 -12.92 15.79 -2.37
N PRO A 67 -12.17 16.62 -3.11
CA PRO A 67 -12.69 17.88 -3.68
C PRO A 67 -13.84 17.68 -4.65
N THR A 68 -13.95 16.51 -5.28
CA THR A 68 -15.03 16.20 -6.23
C THR A 68 -16.33 15.76 -5.57
N ARG A 69 -16.29 15.45 -4.26
CA ARG A 69 -17.45 14.99 -3.46
C ARG A 69 -17.97 16.04 -2.48
N LEU A 70 -17.28 17.17 -2.33
CA LEU A 70 -17.76 18.30 -1.55
C LEU A 70 -18.88 19.02 -2.34
N PRO A 71 -20.04 19.29 -1.70
CA PRO A 71 -21.18 19.93 -2.34
C PRO A 71 -20.91 21.39 -2.74
#